data_AF-A0A1B6GMJ0-F1
#
_entry.id   AF-A0A1B6GMJ0-F1
#
_cell.length_a   1.000
_cell.length_b   1.000
_cell.length_c   1.000
_cell.angle_alpha   90.00
_cell.angle_beta   90.00
_cell.angle_gamma   90.00
#
_symmetry.space_group_name_H-M   'P 1'
#
loop_
_entity.id
_entity.type
_entity.pdbx_description
1 polymer ?
#
loop_
_entity_poly.entity_id
_entity_poly.type
_entity_poly.pdbx_seq_one_letter_code
_entity_poly.pdbx_strand_id
1 'polypeptide(L)'
;MTISDIVTSLGDNPYFGAGFGLFGVGAAAAVLRKGLQGSLILLRRHYMITLEVPCRDKSYQWLLRWITVRGARKTQHLSVETSFEQHDTGHVKTKYDFIPSVGSHFFKLVGLECVK
;
A
#
# COMPACT_ATOMS: atom_id res chain seq x y z
N MET A 1 8.55 -35.41 -40.97
CA MET A 1 9.54 -34.37 -40.62
C MET A 1 9.21 -33.91 -39.22
N THR A 2 10.08 -34.22 -38.28
CA THR A 2 9.84 -33.93 -36.87
C THR A 2 10.13 -32.45 -36.58
N ILE A 3 9.52 -31.89 -35.54
CA ILE A 3 9.76 -30.49 -35.12
C ILE A 3 11.25 -30.28 -34.82
N SER A 4 11.94 -31.31 -34.33
CA SER A 4 13.39 -31.33 -34.15
C SER A 4 14.16 -31.10 -35.45
N ASP A 5 13.79 -31.75 -36.55
CA ASP A 5 14.50 -31.60 -37.85
C ASP A 5 14.41 -30.17 -38.39
N ILE A 6 13.27 -29.50 -38.18
CA ILE A 6 13.03 -28.12 -38.59
C ILE A 6 13.87 -27.15 -37.73
N VAL A 7 13.96 -27.40 -36.42
CA VAL A 7 14.78 -26.60 -35.50
C VAL A 7 16.27 -26.77 -35.80
N THR A 8 16.72 -27.98 -36.12
CA THR A 8 18.10 -28.25 -36.52
C THR A 8 18.43 -27.58 -37.85
N SER A 9 17.55 -27.68 -38.86
CA SER A 9 17.76 -27.04 -40.17
C SER A 9 17.69 -25.50 -40.14
N LEU A 10 16.98 -24.89 -39.20
CA LEU A 10 16.98 -23.43 -38.98
C LEU A 10 18.18 -22.95 -38.15
N GLY A 11 18.75 -23.82 -37.31
CA GLY A 11 19.90 -23.54 -36.45
C GLY A 11 21.22 -23.37 -37.20
N ASP A 12 21.33 -23.93 -38.40
CA ASP A 12 22.50 -23.79 -39.28
C ASP A 12 22.65 -22.37 -39.88
N ASN A 13 21.65 -21.50 -39.71
CA ASN A 13 21.69 -20.12 -40.20
C ASN A 13 21.92 -19.11 -39.04
N PRO A 14 23.07 -18.41 -39.02
CA PRO A 14 23.47 -17.52 -37.92
C PRO A 14 22.49 -16.36 -37.68
N TYR A 15 21.68 -15.96 -38.67
CA TYR A 15 20.66 -14.91 -38.51
C TYR A 15 19.45 -15.35 -37.69
N PHE A 16 19.10 -16.64 -37.69
CA PHE A 16 17.98 -17.17 -36.91
C PHE A 16 18.32 -17.34 -35.43
N GLY A 17 19.59 -17.62 -35.10
CA GLY A 17 20.06 -17.68 -33.72
C GLY A 17 19.95 -16.34 -32.96
N ALA A 18 20.20 -15.21 -33.63
CA ALA A 18 20.08 -13.87 -33.04
C ALA A 18 18.61 -13.51 -32.70
N GLY A 19 17.66 -13.88 -33.56
CA GLY A 19 16.22 -13.67 -33.32
C GLY A 19 15.67 -14.54 -32.18
N PHE A 20 16.11 -15.79 -32.08
CA PHE A 20 15.74 -16.69 -30.99
C PHE A 20 16.28 -16.22 -29.63
N GLY A 21 17.50 -15.67 -29.60
CA GLY A 21 18.08 -15.06 -28.40
C GLY A 21 17.25 -13.87 -27.90
N LEU A 22 16.88 -12.96 -28.81
CA LEU A 22 16.03 -11.80 -28.46
C LEU A 22 14.63 -12.24 -28.01
N PHE A 23 14.04 -13.21 -28.70
CA PHE A 23 12.75 -13.79 -28.31
C PHE A 23 12.82 -14.47 -26.94
N GLY A 24 13.88 -15.24 -26.66
CA GLY A 24 14.08 -15.90 -25.37
C GLY A 24 14.23 -14.89 -24.23
N VAL A 25 15.01 -13.83 -24.41
CA VAL A 25 15.13 -12.73 -23.44
C VAL A 25 13.79 -12.02 -23.25
N GLY A 26 13.05 -11.76 -24.33
CA GLY A 26 11.71 -11.14 -24.26
C GLY A 26 10.69 -12.01 -23.53
N ALA A 27 10.64 -13.30 -23.84
CA ALA A 27 9.76 -14.28 -23.19
C ALA A 27 10.10 -14.42 -21.70
N ALA A 28 11.39 -14.54 -21.36
CA ALA A 28 11.86 -14.60 -19.98
C ALA A 28 11.50 -13.32 -19.21
N ALA A 29 11.72 -12.14 -19.79
CA ALA A 29 11.36 -10.86 -19.19
C ALA A 29 9.84 -10.73 -18.99
N ALA A 30 9.05 -11.22 -19.93
CA ALA A 30 7.58 -11.21 -19.84
C ALA A 30 7.08 -12.11 -18.70
N VAL A 31 7.61 -13.34 -18.60
CA VAL A 31 7.30 -14.27 -17.52
C VAL A 31 7.72 -13.70 -16.17
N LEU A 32 8.93 -13.14 -16.08
CA LEU A 32 9.44 -12.52 -14.86
C LEU A 32 8.57 -11.34 -14.41
N ARG A 33 8.17 -10.46 -15.34
CA ARG A 33 7.26 -9.35 -15.03
C ARG A 33 5.92 -9.83 -14.49
N LYS A 34 5.32 -10.86 -15.10
CA LYS A 34 4.06 -11.45 -14.63
C LYS A 34 4.22 -12.17 -13.29
N GLY A 35 5.33 -12.87 -13.10
CA GLY A 35 5.68 -13.51 -11.84
C GLY A 35 5.83 -12.51 -10.70
N LEU A 36 6.54 -11.40 -10.93
CA LEU A 36 6.69 -10.32 -9.93
C LEU A 36 5.35 -9.67 -9.59
N GLN A 37 4.50 -9.39 -10.59
CA GLN A 37 3.16 -8.86 -10.35
C GLN A 37 2.31 -9.80 -9.49
N GLY A 38 2.29 -11.10 -9.83
CA GLY A 38 1.59 -12.12 -9.04
C GLY A 38 2.16 -12.27 -7.63
N SER A 39 3.49 -12.25 -7.51
CA SER A 39 4.20 -12.35 -6.23
C SER A 39 3.85 -11.20 -5.30
N LEU A 40 3.85 -9.96 -5.78
CA LEU A 40 3.46 -8.78 -4.99
C LEU A 40 2.01 -8.87 -4.49
N ILE A 41 1.10 -9.40 -5.31
CA ILE A 41 -0.30 -9.61 -4.92
C ILE A 41 -0.40 -10.67 -3.83
N LEU A 42 0.31 -11.80 -3.98
CA LEU A 42 0.35 -12.87 -2.98
C LEU A 42 0.95 -12.37 -1.67
N LEU A 43 2.02 -11.58 -1.74
CA LEU A 43 2.64 -10.97 -0.58
C LEU A 43 1.66 -10.05 0.14
N ARG A 44 0.99 -9.16 -0.59
CA ARG A 44 -0.04 -8.28 -0.03
C ARG A 44 -1.19 -9.06 0.63
N ARG A 45 -1.57 -10.21 0.08
CA ARG A 45 -2.67 -11.02 0.60
C ARG A 45 -2.30 -11.83 1.85
N HIS A 46 -1.06 -12.30 1.95
CA HIS A 46 -0.64 -13.20 3.04
C HIS A 46 0.11 -12.48 4.17
N TYR A 47 0.79 -11.37 3.87
CA TYR A 47 1.64 -10.67 4.83
C TYR A 47 1.11 -9.30 5.26
N MET A 48 -0.02 -8.85 4.70
CA MET A 48 -0.67 -7.61 5.13
C MET A 48 -1.94 -7.95 5.90
N ILE A 49 -2.08 -7.39 7.09
CA ILE A 49 -3.27 -7.52 7.92
C ILE A 49 -4.00 -6.18 7.92
N THR A 50 -5.31 -6.23 7.72
CA THR A 50 -6.19 -5.06 7.79
C THR A 50 -6.92 -5.05 9.12
N LEU A 51 -6.84 -3.92 9.83
CA LEU A 51 -7.60 -3.68 11.04
C LEU A 51 -8.60 -2.56 10.79
N GLU A 52 -9.88 -2.91 10.74
CA GLU A 52 -10.96 -1.93 10.65
C GLU A 52 -11.51 -1.65 12.05
N VAL A 53 -11.52 -0.37 12.44
CA VAL A 53 -12.11 0.09 13.70
C VAL A 53 -13.36 0.89 13.38
N PRO A 54 -14.56 0.43 13.77
CA PRO A 54 -15.80 1.10 13.40
C PRO A 54 -15.97 2.43 14.13
N CYS A 55 -16.58 3.42 13.48
CA CYS A 55 -16.78 4.76 14.04
C CYS A 55 -17.72 4.81 15.25
N ARG A 56 -18.53 3.78 15.45
CA ARG A 56 -19.49 3.69 16.57
C ARG A 56 -18.82 3.28 17.89
N ASP A 57 -17.63 2.68 17.82
CA ASP A 57 -16.91 2.24 19.01
C ASP A 57 -16.20 3.42 19.69
N LYS A 58 -16.19 3.42 21.03
CA LYS A 58 -15.48 4.45 21.81
C LYS A 58 -13.97 4.48 21.55
N SER A 59 -13.40 3.34 21.12
CA SER A 59 -11.98 3.21 20.77
C SER A 59 -11.58 4.04 19.56
N TYR A 60 -12.52 4.43 18.69
CA TYR A 60 -12.24 5.23 17.50
C TYR A 60 -11.61 6.58 17.85
N GLN A 61 -12.20 7.29 18.82
CA GLN A 61 -11.72 8.60 19.25
C GLN A 61 -10.36 8.52 19.96
N TRP A 62 -10.18 7.49 20.79
CA TRP A 62 -8.89 7.22 21.43
C TRP A 62 -7.78 6.96 20.39
N LEU A 63 -8.08 6.16 19.37
CA LEU A 63 -7.13 5.83 18.31
C LEU A 63 -6.74 7.07 17.51
N LEU A 64 -7.71 7.93 17.12
CA LEU A 64 -7.42 9.19 16.42
C LEU A 64 -6.48 10.08 17.24
N ARG A 65 -6.76 10.24 18.53
CA ARG A 65 -5.89 11.03 19.43
C ARG A 65 -4.51 10.41 19.61
N TRP A 66 -4.42 9.08 19.63
CA TRP A 66 -3.14 8.40 19.71
C TRP A 66 -2.32 8.58 18.41
N ILE A 67 -2.96 8.49 17.25
CA ILE A 67 -2.32 8.69 15.94
C ILE A 67 -1.75 10.11 15.84
N THR A 68 -2.48 11.14 16.30
CA THR A 68 -2.03 12.54 16.22
C THR A 68 -0.83 12.81 17.12
N VAL A 69 -0.82 12.25 18.34
CA VAL A 69 0.25 12.46 19.32
C VAL A 69 1.51 11.63 19.01
N ARG A 70 1.34 10.37 18.59
CA ARG A 70 2.45 9.41 18.43
C ARG A 70 2.72 8.95 17.00
N GLY A 71 1.68 8.65 16.23
CA GLY A 71 1.83 7.99 14.93
C GLY A 71 2.24 8.93 13.80
N ALA A 72 1.65 10.11 13.73
CA ALA A 72 1.57 10.87 12.49
C ALA A 72 2.02 12.33 12.67
N ARG A 73 3.24 12.52 13.18
CA ARG A 73 3.86 13.84 13.41
C ARG A 73 4.09 14.68 12.14
N LYS A 74 3.89 14.11 10.94
CA LYS A 74 4.08 14.75 9.63
C LYS A 74 2.88 14.54 8.69
N THR A 75 1.65 14.57 9.20
CA THR A 75 0.45 14.51 8.34
C THR A 75 0.23 15.84 7.63
N GLN A 76 -0.10 15.77 6.34
CA GLN A 76 -0.41 16.96 5.54
C GLN A 76 -1.90 17.32 5.62
N HIS A 77 -2.79 16.33 5.78
CA HIS A 77 -4.23 16.53 5.80
C HIS A 77 -4.77 16.40 7.23
N LEU A 78 -5.23 17.51 7.79
CA LEU A 78 -5.75 17.62 9.16
C LEU A 78 -7.16 18.21 9.13
N SER A 79 -8.00 17.70 10.02
CA SER A 79 -9.32 18.23 10.35
C SER A 79 -9.30 18.74 11.79
N VAL A 80 -10.16 19.70 12.11
CA VAL A 80 -10.23 20.31 13.43
C VAL A 80 -11.47 19.78 14.16
N GLU A 81 -11.27 19.28 15.36
CA GLU A 81 -12.35 18.95 16.28
C GLU A 81 -12.44 20.04 17.36
N THR A 82 -13.57 20.73 17.42
CA THR A 82 -13.83 21.78 18.42
C THR A 82 -14.78 21.26 19.50
N SER A 83 -14.35 21.32 20.76
CA SER A 83 -15.22 21.10 21.92
C SER A 83 -15.64 22.45 22.49
N PHE A 84 -16.94 22.62 22.65
CA PHE A 84 -17.57 23.81 23.22
C PHE A 84 -18.32 23.40 24.48
N GLU A 85 -17.80 23.82 25.63
CA GLU A 85 -18.43 23.62 26.93
C GLU A 85 -18.89 24.96 27.47
N GLN A 86 -20.20 25.17 27.55
CA GLN A 86 -20.80 26.33 28.19
C GLN A 86 -21.32 25.90 29.56
N HIS A 87 -20.77 26.50 30.61
CA HIS A 87 -21.28 26.32 31.97
C HIS A 87 -22.45 27.27 32.21
N ASP A 88 -23.38 26.88 33.09
CA ASP A 88 -24.56 27.67 33.47
C ASP A 88 -24.22 29.05 34.06
N THR A 89 -22.98 29.23 34.55
CA THR A 89 -22.43 30.53 35.01
C THR A 89 -22.13 31.52 33.87
N GLY A 90 -22.37 31.12 32.62
CA GLY A 90 -22.02 31.90 31.43
C GLY A 90 -20.57 31.76 30.99
N HIS A 91 -19.74 31.02 31.75
CA HIS A 91 -18.36 30.76 31.37
C HIS A 91 -18.28 29.77 30.20
N VAL A 92 -17.67 30.20 29.10
CA VAL A 92 -17.45 29.38 27.90
C VAL A 92 -16.02 28.86 27.88
N LYS A 93 -15.85 27.55 27.75
CA LYS A 93 -14.55 26.91 27.49
C LYS A 93 -14.59 26.30 26.10
N THR A 94 -13.69 26.75 25.24
CA THR A 94 -13.48 26.18 23.92
C THR A 94 -12.11 25.51 23.86
N LYS A 95 -12.06 24.30 23.33
CA LYS A 95 -10.80 23.63 23.01
C LYS A 95 -10.86 23.12 21.57
N TYR A 96 -9.72 23.18 20.89
CA TYR A 96 -9.56 22.61 19.56
C TYR A 96 -8.46 21.56 19.59
N ASP A 97 -8.73 20.41 18.99
CA ASP A 97 -7.76 19.33 18.78
C ASP A 97 -7.64 19.08 17.26
N PHE A 98 -6.42 18.84 16.77
CA PHE A 98 -6.19 18.44 15.38
C PHE A 98 -6.25 16.93 15.25
N ILE A 99 -7.06 16.44 14.30
CA ILE A 99 -7.22 15.03 13.96
C ILE A 99 -6.87 14.81 12.48
N PRO A 100 -6.41 13.61 12.07
CA PRO A 100 -6.19 13.33 10.66
C PRO A 100 -7.51 13.46 9.89
N SER A 101 -7.46 14.12 8.73
CA SER A 101 -8.63 14.25 7.87
C SER A 101 -9.03 12.92 7.25
N VAL A 102 -10.22 12.86 6.65
CA VAL A 102 -10.68 11.70 5.90
C VAL A 102 -9.74 11.39 4.74
N GLY A 103 -9.34 10.13 4.58
CA GLY A 103 -8.41 9.68 3.56
C GLY A 103 -7.37 8.71 4.11
N SER A 104 -6.47 8.26 3.23
CA SER A 104 -5.43 7.31 3.60
C SER A 104 -4.17 7.98 4.12
N HIS A 105 -3.68 7.52 5.27
CA HIS A 105 -2.50 8.04 5.94
C HIS A 105 -1.52 6.92 6.27
N PHE A 106 -0.25 7.19 6.01
CA PHE A 106 0.84 6.30 6.38
C PHE A 106 1.46 6.79 7.69
N PHE A 107 1.57 5.90 8.66
CA PHE A 107 2.25 6.18 9.91
C PHE A 107 3.11 4.99 10.34
N LYS A 108 4.20 5.30 11.04
CA LYS A 108 5.16 4.29 11.50
C LYS A 108 4.94 4.03 12.98
N LEU A 109 4.48 2.82 13.30
CA LEU A 109 4.54 2.28 14.66
C LEU A 109 5.93 1.68 14.88
N VAL A 110 6.36 1.54 16.14
CA VAL A 110 7.61 0.82 16.46
C VAL A 110 7.52 -0.59 15.88
N GLY A 111 8.23 -0.83 14.77
CA GLY A 111 8.30 -2.11 14.07
C GLY A 111 7.21 -2.41 13.02
N LEU A 112 6.18 -1.57 12.83
CA LEU A 112 5.08 -1.82 11.89
C LEU A 112 4.74 -0.57 11.07
N GLU A 113 4.71 -0.69 9.73
CA GLU A 113 4.13 0.30 8.84
C GLU A 113 2.64 0.03 8.70
N CYS A 114 1.81 0.94 9.21
CA CYS A 114 0.36 0.81 9.15
C CYS A 114 -0.22 1.84 8.18
N VAL A 115 -1.19 1.38 7.39
CA VAL A 115 -1.99 2.20 6.48
C VAL A 115 -3.39 2.31 7.07
N LYS A 116 -3.82 3.53 7.37
CA LYS A 116 -5.23 3.84 7.61
C LYS A 116 -5.80 4.49 6.35
#